data_AF-A0A5P8JW67-F1
#
_entry.id   AF-A0A5P8JW67-F1
#
_cell.length_a   1.000
_cell.length_b   1.000
_cell.length_c   1.000
_cell.angle_alpha   90.00
_cell.angle_beta   90.00
_cell.angle_gamma   90.00
#
_symmetry.space_group_name_H-M   'P 1'
#
loop_
_entity.id
_entity.type
_entity.pdbx_description
1 polymer ?
#
loop_
_entity_poly.entity_id
_entity_poly.type
_entity_poly.pdbx_seq_one_letter_code
_entity_poly.pdbx_strand_id
1 'polypeptide(L)'
;MYRQRNWDRQLFDAVATLSRVADDAGLPLTELALRWLLDRDSTDALPLGGSRTEHLTANLAAAQAGPLPADVTAACDEVGAALRGPMPAYNR
;
A
#
# COMPACT_ATOMS: atom_id res chain seq x y z
N MET A 1 -0.95 -19.32 -8.31
CA MET A 1 -0.01 -18.18 -8.45
C MET A 1 -0.35 -17.02 -7.49
N TYR A 2 -1.47 -16.29 -7.63
CA TYR A 2 -1.80 -15.18 -6.70
C TYR A 2 -2.09 -15.63 -5.26
N ARG A 3 -2.90 -16.68 -5.06
CA ARG A 3 -3.19 -17.21 -3.72
C ARG A 3 -1.94 -17.77 -3.04
N GLN A 4 -1.11 -18.53 -3.74
CA GLN A 4 0.15 -19.04 -3.19
C GLN A 4 1.12 -17.95 -2.74
N ARG A 5 1.03 -16.74 -3.31
CA ARG A 5 1.94 -15.63 -3.05
C ARG A 5 1.45 -14.68 -1.95
N ASN A 6 0.13 -14.47 -1.85
CA ASN A 6 -0.46 -13.43 -0.99
C ASN A 6 -1.44 -13.96 0.07
N TRP A 7 -1.76 -15.26 0.06
CA TRP A 7 -2.73 -15.86 0.99
C TRP A 7 -2.04 -16.33 2.27
N ASP A 8 -1.56 -15.37 3.05
CA ASP A 8 -0.87 -15.60 4.31
C ASP A 8 -1.56 -14.83 5.45
N ARG A 9 -1.65 -15.44 6.63
CA ARG A 9 -2.33 -14.84 7.79
C ARG A 9 -1.67 -13.53 8.24
N GLN A 10 -0.35 -13.45 8.21
CA GLN A 10 0.38 -12.24 8.59
C GLN A 10 0.10 -11.10 7.61
N LEU A 11 -0.07 -11.41 6.32
CA LEU A 11 -0.48 -10.42 5.32
C LEU A 11 -1.91 -9.91 5.58
N PHE A 12 -2.85 -10.79 5.95
CA PHE A 12 -4.20 -10.36 6.30
C PHE A 12 -4.23 -9.51 7.57
N ASP A 13 -3.47 -9.86 8.60
CA ASP A 13 -3.36 -9.09 9.84
C ASP A 13 -2.73 -7.70 9.59
N ALA A 14 -1.76 -7.61 8.69
CA ALA A 14 -1.18 -6.35 8.27
C ALA A 14 -2.16 -5.49 7.46
N VAL A 15 -2.92 -6.09 6.53
CA VAL A 15 -3.98 -5.39 5.80
C VAL A 15 -5.03 -4.85 6.78
N ALA A 16 -5.45 -5.64 7.77
CA ALA A 16 -6.39 -5.19 8.79
C ALA A 16 -5.85 -4.01 9.62
N THR A 17 -4.54 -4.01 9.90
CA THR A 17 -3.89 -2.91 10.61
C THR A 17 -3.80 -1.65 9.75
N LEU A 18 -3.39 -1.77 8.49
CA LEU A 18 -3.35 -0.65 7.54
C LEU A 18 -4.74 -0.09 7.25
N SER A 19 -5.79 -0.93 7.21
CA SER A 19 -7.17 -0.47 7.09
C SER A 19 -7.55 0.47 8.22
N ARG A 20 -7.19 0.15 9.47
CA ARG A 20 -7.47 1.04 10.61
C ARG A 20 -6.72 2.37 10.50
N VAL A 21 -5.44 2.33 10.11
CA VAL A 21 -4.65 3.55 9.86
C VAL A 21 -5.30 4.41 8.78
N ALA A 22 -5.79 3.79 7.70
CA ALA A 22 -6.48 4.49 6.62
C ALA A 22 -7.81 5.10 7.08
N ASP A 23 -8.62 4.34 7.83
CA ASP A 23 -9.89 4.81 8.40
C ASP A 23 -9.69 6.01 9.34
N ASP A 24 -8.70 5.93 10.25
CA ASP A 24 -8.35 7.01 11.18
C ASP A 24 -7.87 8.28 10.44
N ALA A 25 -7.18 8.10 9.31
CA ALA A 25 -6.74 9.19 8.43
C ALA A 25 -7.83 9.69 7.46
N GLY A 26 -9.01 9.05 7.42
CA GLY A 26 -10.09 9.37 6.50
C GLY A 26 -9.78 9.08 5.03
N LEU A 27 -8.90 8.11 4.74
CA LEU A 27 -8.43 7.76 3.41
C LEU A 27 -8.92 6.38 2.99
N PRO A 28 -9.22 6.15 1.70
CA PRO A 28 -9.30 4.80 1.17
C PRO A 28 -7.97 4.07 1.35
N LEU A 29 -7.99 2.80 1.77
CA LEU A 29 -6.77 1.99 1.94
C LEU A 29 -5.89 1.96 0.69
N THR A 30 -6.51 1.93 -0.49
CA THR A 30 -5.79 1.97 -1.78
C THR A 30 -5.08 3.30 -2.02
N GLU A 31 -5.69 4.42 -1.61
CA GLU A 31 -5.06 5.73 -1.70
C GLU A 31 -3.86 5.82 -0.75
N LEU A 32 -4.04 5.38 0.50
CA LEU A 32 -2.96 5.31 1.49
C LEU A 32 -1.79 4.48 0.97
N ALA A 33 -2.05 3.29 0.42
CA ALA A 33 -1.00 2.42 -0.12
C ALA A 33 -0.25 3.05 -1.31
N LEU A 34 -0.97 3.70 -2.23
CA LEU A 34 -0.37 4.35 -3.40
C LEU A 34 0.50 5.55 -2.99
N ARG A 35 -0.01 6.41 -2.12
CA ARG A 35 0.72 7.59 -1.64
C ARG A 35 1.95 7.19 -0.84
N TRP A 36 1.84 6.16 0.00
CA TRP A 36 2.98 5.62 0.74
C TRP A 36 4.08 5.08 -0.19
N LEU A 37 3.72 4.36 -1.26
CA LEU A 37 4.69 3.87 -2.24
C LEU A 37 5.39 5.01 -3.00
N LEU A 38 4.65 6.03 -3.41
CA LEU A 38 5.15 7.15 -4.21
C LEU A 38 6.07 8.10 -3.42
N ASP A 39 5.90 8.17 -2.10
CA ASP A 39 6.71 9.03 -1.23
C ASP A 39 8.08 8.42 -0.86
N ARG A 40 8.39 7.20 -1.34
CA ARG A 40 9.68 6.56 -1.05
C ARG A 40 10.77 7.04 -2.01
N ASP A 41 11.92 7.40 -1.46
CA ASP A 41 13.15 7.67 -2.24
C ASP A 41 13.54 6.51 -3.18
N SER A 42 13.13 5.28 -2.87
CA SER A 42 13.40 4.09 -3.67
C SER A 42 12.40 3.87 -4.82
N THR A 43 11.41 4.75 -5.00
CA THR A 43 10.35 4.59 -5.99
C THR A 43 10.54 5.58 -7.14
N ASP A 44 11.14 5.12 -8.24
CA ASP A 44 11.28 5.92 -9.46
C ASP A 44 9.96 6.01 -10.26
N ALA A 45 9.20 4.91 -10.29
CA ALA A 45 7.95 4.81 -11.01
C ALA A 45 7.05 3.74 -10.39
N LEU A 46 5.74 3.97 -10.44
CA LEU A 46 4.73 3.04 -9.94
C LEU A 46 3.79 2.60 -11.08
N PRO A 47 3.90 1.34 -11.57
CA PRO A 47 2.96 0.82 -12.56
C PRO A 47 1.55 0.72 -11.98
N LEU A 48 0.59 1.43 -12.58
CA LEU A 48 -0.80 1.41 -12.14
C LEU A 48 -1.56 0.25 -12.81
N GLY A 49 -2.34 -0.48 -12.01
CA GLY A 49 -3.26 -1.51 -12.47
C GLY A 49 -4.72 -1.11 -12.20
N GLY A 50 -5.64 -1.56 -13.05
CA GLY A 50 -7.07 -1.37 -12.87
C GLY A 50 -7.85 -2.13 -13.93
N SER A 51 -8.94 -2.80 -13.52
CA SER A 51 -9.85 -3.53 -14.43
C SER A 51 -11.02 -2.69 -14.95
N ARG A 52 -11.12 -1.42 -14.51
CA ARG A 52 -12.16 -0.47 -14.88
C ARG A 52 -11.58 0.95 -14.87
N THR A 53 -12.20 1.85 -15.62
CA THR A 53 -11.74 3.24 -15.75
C THR A 53 -11.74 3.96 -14.41
N GLU A 54 -12.72 3.69 -13.54
CA GLU A 54 -12.83 4.34 -12.23
C GLU A 54 -11.65 4.01 -11.32
N HIS A 55 -11.09 2.80 -11.43
CA HIS A 55 -9.87 2.43 -10.68
C HIS A 55 -8.68 3.28 -11.13
N LEU A 56 -8.51 3.50 -12.44
CA LEU A 56 -7.42 4.33 -12.95
C LEU A 56 -7.59 5.80 -12.52
N THR A 57 -8.81 6.33 -12.60
CA THR A 57 -9.11 7.69 -12.13
C THR A 57 -8.78 7.86 -10.65
N ALA A 58 -9.19 6.92 -9.80
CA ALA A 58 -8.88 6.96 -8.37
C ALA A 58 -7.37 6.85 -8.10
N ASN A 59 -6.66 5.96 -8.80
CA ASN A 59 -5.21 5.81 -8.65
C ASN A 59 -4.45 7.08 -9.06
N LEU A 60 -4.88 7.73 -10.16
CA LEU A 60 -4.27 8.99 -10.62
C LEU A 60 -4.54 10.14 -9.65
N ALA A 61 -5.73 10.21 -9.06
CA ALA A 61 -6.05 11.19 -8.03
C ALA A 61 -5.18 10.99 -6.78
N ALA A 62 -5.04 9.75 -6.30
CA ALA A 62 -4.16 9.41 -5.19
C ALA A 62 -2.70 9.80 -5.46
N ALA A 63 -2.20 9.57 -6.68
CA ALA A 63 -0.84 9.94 -7.06
C ALA A 63 -0.58 11.46 -7.06
N GLN A 64 -1.63 12.28 -7.23
CA GLN A 64 -1.53 13.74 -7.24
C GLN A 64 -1.81 14.37 -5.86
N ALA A 65 -2.26 13.59 -4.88
CA ALA A 65 -2.62 14.08 -3.54
C ALA A 65 -1.42 14.42 -2.66
N GLY A 66 -0.20 14.17 -3.15
CA GLY A 66 1.04 14.45 -2.42
C GLY A 66 1.33 13.45 -1.29
N PRO A 67 2.36 13.71 -0.48
CA PRO A 67 2.79 12.82 0.58
C PRO A 67 1.71 12.65 1.66
N LEU A 68 1.77 11.52 2.38
CA LEU A 68 0.95 11.32 3.57
C LEU A 68 1.45 12.19 4.72
N PRO A 69 0.61 12.49 5.72
CA PRO A 69 1.07 13.03 6.99
C PRO A 69 2.15 12.13 7.62
N ALA A 70 3.15 12.72 8.28
CA ALA A 70 4.33 12.01 8.74
C ALA A 70 4.02 10.89 9.75
N ASP A 71 3.01 11.08 10.59
CA ASP A 71 2.49 10.09 11.53
C ASP A 71 1.83 8.89 10.81
N VAL A 72 1.06 9.15 9.76
CA VAL A 72 0.45 8.11 8.91
C VAL A 72 1.53 7.32 8.18
N THR A 73 2.55 8.00 7.62
CA THR A 73 3.70 7.33 6.99
C THR A 73 4.45 6.45 7.98
N ALA A 74 4.72 6.94 9.20
CA ALA A 74 5.40 6.18 10.23
C ALA A 74 4.61 4.92 10.63
N ALA A 75 3.29 5.03 10.79
CA ALA A 75 2.44 3.88 11.09
C ALA A 75 2.48 2.82 9.97
N CYS A 76 2.52 3.24 8.70
CA CYS A 76 2.67 2.32 7.57
C CYS A 76 4.04 1.62 7.56
N ASP A 77 5.12 2.38 7.84
CA ASP A 77 6.49 1.86 7.93
C ASP A 77 6.62 0.79 9.03
N GLU A 78 5.97 1.00 10.19
CA GLU A 78 5.95 0.02 11.29
C GLU A 78 5.28 -1.30 10.88
N VAL A 79 4.13 -1.24 10.21
CA VAL A 79 3.45 -2.45 9.71
C VAL A 79 4.31 -3.14 8.67
N GLY A 80 4.90 -2.39 7.73
CA GLY A 80 5.78 -2.93 6.70
C GLY A 80 7.03 -3.61 7.28
N ALA A 81 7.60 -3.05 8.35
CA ALA A 81 8.78 -3.61 9.01
C ALA A 81 8.52 -5.00 9.59
N ALA A 82 7.31 -5.26 10.10
CA ALA A 82 6.91 -6.58 10.63
C ALA A 82 6.73 -7.65 9.54
N LEU A 83 6.62 -7.27 8.27
CA LEU A 83 6.35 -8.16 7.13
C LEU A 83 7.60 -8.61 6.35
N ARG A 84 8.82 -8.21 6.74
CA ARG A 84 10.05 -8.53 5.99
C ARG A 84 10.36 -10.03 5.86
N GLY A 85 9.79 -10.88 6.71
CA GLY A 85 9.93 -12.34 6.65
C GLY A 85 9.01 -13.02 5.62
N PRO A 86 7.68 -12.86 5.69
CA PRO A 86 6.73 -13.55 4.81
C PRO A 86 6.72 -13.05 3.35
N MET A 87 7.41 -11.96 3.02
CA MET A 87 7.37 -11.42 1.66
C MET A 87 8.02 -12.38 0.65
N PRO A 88 7.30 -12.76 -0.41
CA PRO A 88 7.79 -13.68 -1.42
C PRO A 88 8.92 -13.05 -2.23
N ALA A 89 9.93 -13.85 -2.60
CA ALA A 89 11.05 -13.40 -3.42
C ALA A 89 10.58 -12.67 -4.68
N TYR A 90 11.25 -11.55 -4.99
CA TYR A 90 10.93 -10.74 -6.16
C TYR A 90 11.35 -11.45 -7.45
N ASN A 91 12.55 -12.01 -7.48
CA ASN A 91 13.05 -12.84 -8.57
C ASN A 91 12.51 -14.28 -8.49
N ARG A 92 12.61 -14.99 -9.61
CA ARG A 92 12.30 -16.40 -9.76
C ARG A 92 13.51 -17.15 -10.27
#